data_AF-A0A183MAA0-F1
#
_entry.id   AF-A0A183MAA0-F1
#
_cell.length_a   1.000
_cell.length_b   1.000
_cell.length_c   1.000
_cell.angle_alpha   90.00
_cell.angle_beta   90.00
_cell.angle_gamma   90.00
#
_symmetry.space_group_name_H-M   'P 1'
#
loop_
_entity.id
_entity.type
_entity.pdbx_description
1 polymer ?
#
loop_
_entity_poly.entity_id
_entity_poly.type
_entity_poly.pdbx_seq_one_letter_code
_entity_poly.pdbx_strand_id
1 'polypeptide(L)'
;MNVKADLLYGAETWITTTTIINKVQVFINSCLCKILYIHWPDTIRNSLLWERTNQLPAEEEIRKRRWKWIGHTLRKSSNRITRQALTWNPEGKRKRGRPKNTLRGIIEEDMKRMNRN
;
A
#
# COMPACT_ATOMS: atom_id res chain seq x y z
N MET A 1 14.20 -1.34 -15.64
CA MET A 1 14.23 -1.79 -14.23
C MET A 1 12.98 -1.26 -13.53
N ASN A 2 12.09 -2.13 -13.05
CA ASN A 2 10.82 -1.71 -12.45
C ASN A 2 11.01 -1.47 -10.94
N VAL A 3 11.70 -0.39 -10.58
CA VAL A 3 12.03 -0.01 -9.19
C VAL A 3 10.81 -0.03 -8.27
N LYS A 4 9.63 0.28 -8.82
CA LYS A 4 8.35 0.25 -8.10
C LYS A 4 7.89 -1.17 -7.76
N ALA A 5 8.15 -2.16 -8.62
CA ALA A 5 7.82 -3.56 -8.34
C ALA A 5 8.67 -4.10 -7.18
N ASP A 6 9.98 -3.84 -7.21
CA ASP A 6 10.92 -4.26 -6.17
C ASP A 6 10.63 -3.57 -4.83
N LEU A 7 10.39 -2.26 -4.84
CA LEU A 7 10.06 -1.50 -3.64
C LEU A 7 8.75 -1.96 -2.99
N LEU A 8 7.76 -2.31 -3.80
CA LEU A 8 6.44 -2.75 -3.31
C LEU A 8 6.34 -4.26 -3.12
N TYR A 9 7.47 -4.97 -3.12
CA TYR A 9 7.50 -6.39 -2.81
C TYR A 9 7.07 -6.61 -1.36
N GLY A 10 6.06 -7.45 -1.15
CA GLY A 10 5.50 -7.72 0.18
C GLY A 10 4.68 -6.57 0.79
N ALA A 11 4.42 -5.48 0.05
CA ALA A 11 3.63 -4.34 0.55
C ALA A 11 2.17 -4.70 0.91
N GLU A 12 1.71 -5.86 0.46
CA GLU A 12 0.40 -6.44 0.74
C GLU A 12 0.13 -6.59 2.25
N THR A 13 1.17 -6.94 3.02
CA THR A 13 1.08 -7.21 4.46
C THR A 13 1.62 -6.07 5.33
N TRP A 14 2.04 -4.96 4.73
CA TRP A 14 2.59 -3.83 5.48
C TRP A 14 1.51 -3.11 6.27
N ILE A 15 1.88 -2.64 7.46
CA ILE A 15 1.10 -1.67 8.21
C ILE A 15 1.33 -0.30 7.55
N THR A 16 0.53 0.01 6.54
CA THR A 16 0.62 1.25 5.78
C THR A 16 0.05 2.40 6.57
N THR A 17 0.91 3.15 7.25
CA THR A 17 0.58 4.49 7.76
C THR A 17 0.65 5.50 6.62
N THR A 18 -0.10 6.60 6.73
CA THR A 18 -0.05 7.72 5.77
C THR A 18 1.37 8.23 5.59
N THR A 19 2.18 8.26 6.66
CA THR A 19 3.59 8.65 6.61
C THR A 19 4.43 7.68 5.77
N ILE A 20 4.24 6.37 5.90
CA ILE A 20 4.97 5.38 5.08
C ILE A 20 4.57 5.51 3.62
N ILE A 21 3.27 5.61 3.33
CA ILE A 21 2.76 5.81 1.97
C ILE A 21 3.36 7.08 1.35
N ASN A 22 3.36 8.20 2.08
CA ASN A 22 3.92 9.47 1.59
C ASN A 22 5.41 9.35 1.27
N LYS A 23 6.20 8.69 2.13
CA LYS A 23 7.62 8.45 1.88
C LYS A 23 7.85 7.61 0.62
N VAL A 24 7.08 6.53 0.46
CA VAL A 24 7.11 5.68 -0.74
C VAL A 24 6.73 6.47 -1.99
N GLN A 25 5.69 7.31 -1.90
CA GLN A 25 5.24 8.15 -3.01
C GLN A 25 6.29 9.17 -3.44
N VAL A 26 6.94 9.85 -2.48
CA VAL A 26 8.00 10.82 -2.76
C VAL A 26 9.19 10.13 -3.45
N PHE A 27 9.58 8.94 -2.98
CA PHE A 27 10.64 8.17 -3.61
C PHE A 27 10.28 7.77 -5.05
N ILE A 28 9.07 7.23 -5.26
CA ILE A 28 8.59 6.85 -6.60
C ILE A 28 8.54 8.07 -7.52
N ASN A 29 8.00 9.22 -7.06
CA ASN A 29 7.95 10.44 -7.86
C ASN A 29 9.35 10.94 -8.23
N SER A 30 10.32 10.87 -7.30
CA SER A 30 11.71 11.21 -7.59
C SER A 30 12.30 10.32 -8.70
N CYS A 31 12.03 9.02 -8.67
CA CYS A 31 12.43 8.10 -9.74
C CYS A 31 11.75 8.44 -11.07
N LEU A 32 10.45 8.74 -11.07
CA LEU A 32 9.70 9.09 -12.28
C LEU A 32 10.22 10.39 -12.91
N CYS A 33 10.52 11.42 -12.11
CA CYS A 33 11.13 12.65 -12.61
C CYS A 33 12.48 12.39 -13.27
N LYS A 34 13.34 11.54 -12.67
CA LYS A 34 14.63 11.16 -13.26
C LYS A 34 14.46 10.41 -14.59
N ILE A 35 13.46 9.54 -14.71
CA ILE A 35 13.16 8.81 -15.96
C ILE A 35 12.70 9.77 -17.06
N LEU A 36 11.94 10.81 -16.70
CA LEU A 36 11.49 11.85 -17.63
C LEU A 36 12.51 12.96 -17.87
N TYR A 37 13.73 12.83 -17.33
CA TYR A 37 14.78 13.86 -17.40
C TYR A 37 14.34 15.24 -16.89
N ILE A 38 13.42 15.27 -15.91
CA ILE A 38 12.96 16.51 -15.28
C ILE A 38 13.95 16.85 -14.17
N HIS A 39 14.66 17.95 -14.38
CA HIS A 39 15.63 18.50 -13.43
C HIS A 39 15.19 19.89 -13.00
N TRP A 40 15.71 20.35 -11.87
CA TRP A 40 15.58 21.75 -11.50
C TRP A 40 16.14 22.64 -12.64
N PRO A 41 15.49 23.74 -13.04
CA PRO A 41 14.37 24.45 -12.40
C PRO A 41 12.97 23.97 -12.80
N ASP A 42 12.85 22.96 -13.67
CA ASP A 42 11.55 22.49 -14.17
C ASP A 42 10.74 21.84 -13.04
N THR A 43 9.53 22.38 -12.81
CA THR A 43 8.61 21.88 -11.80
C THR A 43 7.39 21.25 -12.47
N ILE A 44 7.08 20.00 -12.11
CA ILE A 44 5.92 19.25 -12.61
C ILE A 44 4.93 18.98 -11.49
N ARG A 45 3.63 19.10 -11.80
CA ARG A 45 2.55 18.68 -10.89
C ARG A 45 2.49 17.16 -10.81
N ASN A 46 2.25 16.60 -9.63
CA ASN A 46 2.16 15.15 -9.43
C ASN A 46 1.11 14.48 -10.35
N SER A 47 -0.04 15.11 -10.58
CA SER A 47 -1.08 14.59 -11.49
C SER A 47 -0.57 14.44 -12.92
N LEU A 48 0.11 15.46 -13.44
CA LEU A 48 0.68 15.44 -14.80
C LEU A 48 1.83 14.43 -14.91
N LEU A 49 2.63 14.26 -13.86
CA LEU A 49 3.68 13.26 -13.81
C LEU A 49 3.10 11.83 -13.94
N TRP A 50 2.01 11.56 -13.21
CA TRP A 50 1.34 10.26 -13.23
C TRP A 50 0.62 9.99 -14.56
N GLU A 51 -0.01 11.00 -15.14
CA GLU A 51 -0.64 10.93 -16.46
C GLU A 51 0.39 10.60 -17.56
N ARG A 52 1.50 11.33 -17.61
CA ARG A 52 2.58 11.09 -18.60
C ARG A 52 3.23 9.72 -18.48
N THR A 53 3.32 9.18 -17.27
CA THR A 53 3.96 7.88 -17.01
C THR A 53 2.96 6.72 -17.00
N ASN A 54 1.67 7.02 -17.15
CA ASN A 54 0.56 6.07 -16.98
C ASN A 54 0.66 5.28 -15.65
N GLN A 55 1.09 5.96 -14.58
CA GLN A 55 1.32 5.35 -13.27
C GLN A 55 0.22 5.74 -12.28
N LEU A 56 -0.20 4.77 -11.46
CA LEU A 56 -1.07 5.04 -10.34
C LEU A 56 -0.29 5.53 -9.11
N PRO A 57 -0.92 6.32 -8.22
CA PRO A 57 -0.40 6.62 -6.90
C PRO A 57 -0.03 5.34 -6.13
N ALA A 58 1.00 5.41 -5.30
CA ALA A 58 1.53 4.29 -4.52
C ALA A 58 0.46 3.68 -3.61
N GLU A 59 -0.39 4.52 -3.03
CA GLU A 59 -1.50 4.08 -2.17
C GLU A 59 -2.47 3.17 -2.90
N GLU A 60 -2.89 3.54 -4.12
CA GLU A 60 -3.83 2.76 -4.91
C GLU A 60 -3.23 1.43 -5.36
N GLU A 61 -1.96 1.45 -5.77
CA GLU A 61 -1.24 0.25 -6.18
C GLU A 61 -1.11 -0.74 -5.00
N ILE A 62 -0.70 -0.26 -3.82
CA ILE A 62 -0.59 -1.09 -2.61
C ILE A 62 -1.96 -1.67 -2.23
N ARG A 63 -3.02 -0.85 -2.28
CA ARG A 63 -4.39 -1.29 -1.99
C ARG A 63 -4.86 -2.36 -2.97
N LYS A 64 -4.62 -2.18 -4.28
CA LYS A 64 -4.96 -3.19 -5.31
C LYS A 64 -4.25 -4.51 -5.08
N ARG A 65 -2.95 -4.49 -4.75
CA ARG A 65 -2.17 -5.69 -4.42
C ARG A 65 -2.69 -6.39 -3.17
N ARG A 66 -2.92 -5.62 -2.10
CA ARG A 66 -3.50 -6.13 -0.85
C ARG A 66 -4.85 -6.82 -1.10
N TRP A 67 -5.71 -6.24 -1.92
CA TRP A 67 -6.99 -6.85 -2.27
C TRP A 67 -6.84 -8.15 -3.05
N LYS A 68 -5.94 -8.20 -4.03
CA LYS A 68 -5.61 -9.44 -4.75
C LYS A 68 -5.12 -10.53 -3.78
N TRP A 69 -4.27 -10.17 -2.82
CA TRP A 69 -3.77 -11.08 -1.79
C TRP A 69 -4.85 -11.58 -0.83
N ILE A 70 -5.73 -10.70 -0.37
CA ILE A 70 -6.88 -11.06 0.47
C ILE A 70 -7.80 -12.02 -0.31
N GLY A 71 -8.15 -11.68 -1.55
CA GLY A 71 -8.95 -12.55 -2.41
C GLY A 71 -8.30 -13.92 -2.64
N HIS A 72 -6.98 -13.96 -2.83
CA HIS A 72 -6.25 -15.23 -2.93
C HIS A 72 -6.30 -16.03 -1.61
N THR A 73 -6.14 -15.37 -0.47
CA THR A 73 -6.17 -16.01 0.85
C THR A 73 -7.56 -16.53 1.20
N LEU A 74 -8.61 -15.78 0.85
CA LEU A 74 -10.02 -16.17 1.02
C LEU A 74 -10.47 -17.29 0.07
N ARG A 75 -9.71 -17.61 -0.97
CA ARG A 75 -9.96 -18.82 -1.79
C ARG A 75 -9.31 -20.08 -1.21
N LYS A 76 -8.38 -19.96 -0.26
CA LYS A 76 -7.77 -21.11 0.43
C LYS A 76 -8.70 -21.68 1.49
N SER A 77 -8.44 -22.95 1.87
CA SER A 77 -9.20 -23.64 2.92
C SER A 77 -9.19 -22.88 4.26
N SER A 78 -10.27 -23.01 5.03
CA SER A 78 -10.44 -22.43 6.37
C SER A 78 -9.30 -22.76 7.34
N ASN A 79 -8.70 -23.94 7.17
CA ASN A 79 -7.68 -24.46 8.08
C ASN A 79 -6.28 -23.88 7.82
N ARG A 80 -6.08 -23.10 6.75
CA ARG A 80 -4.79 -22.45 6.49
C ARG A 80 -4.58 -21.30 7.47
N ILE A 81 -3.41 -21.31 8.12
CA ILE A 81 -2.96 -20.28 9.08
C ILE A 81 -3.13 -18.87 8.50
N THR A 82 -2.81 -18.68 7.22
CA THR A 82 -2.95 -17.39 6.53
C THR A 82 -4.37 -16.83 6.54
N ARG A 83 -5.37 -17.72 6.44
CA ARG A 83 -6.79 -17.34 6.47
C ARG A 83 -7.28 -17.08 7.89
N GLN A 84 -6.85 -17.89 8.84
CA GLN A 84 -7.14 -17.68 10.26
C GLN A 84 -6.52 -16.36 10.76
N ALA A 85 -5.30 -16.04 10.34
CA ALA A 85 -4.59 -14.82 10.69
C ALA A 85 -5.30 -13.53 10.22
N LEU A 86 -6.08 -13.59 9.13
CA LEU A 86 -6.88 -12.43 8.67
C LEU A 86 -7.97 -12.04 9.66
N THR A 87 -8.60 -13.02 10.30
CA THR A 87 -9.70 -12.82 11.26
C THR A 87 -9.25 -12.85 12.71
N TRP A 88 -7.99 -13.21 12.97
CA TRP A 88 -7.45 -13.37 14.31
C TRP A 88 -7.42 -12.05 15.08
N ASN A 89 -8.09 -12.02 16.23
CA ASN A 89 -8.05 -10.91 17.17
C ASN A 89 -7.36 -11.37 18.46
N PRO A 90 -6.10 -10.96 18.72
CA PRO A 90 -5.41 -11.39 19.92
C PRO A 90 -6.07 -10.79 21.17
N GLU A 91 -6.38 -11.64 22.14
CA GLU A 91 -6.93 -11.22 23.43
C GLU A 91 -5.86 -10.51 24.29
N GLY A 92 -6.30 -9.53 25.08
CA GLY A 92 -5.46 -8.80 26.04
C GLY A 92 -5.22 -7.32 25.73
N LYS A 93 -4.63 -6.62 26.71
CA LYS A 93 -4.31 -5.18 26.59
C LYS A 93 -3.06 -4.97 25.73
N ARG A 94 -3.10 -3.96 24.85
CA ARG A 94 -1.93 -3.55 24.06
C ARG A 94 -0.81 -3.04 24.98
N LYS A 95 0.42 -3.54 24.81
CA LYS A 95 1.60 -3.02 25.51
C LYS A 95 1.90 -1.58 25.07
N ARG A 96 2.41 -0.76 26.00
CA ARG A 96 2.88 0.61 25.71
C ARG A 96 3.97 0.56 24.62
N GLY A 97 3.87 1.43 23.61
CA GLY A 97 4.81 1.49 22.48
C GLY A 97 4.41 0.66 21.24
N ARG A 98 3.43 -0.24 21.33
CA ARG A 98 2.94 -0.97 20.14
C ARG A 98 2.18 -0.02 19.19
N PRO A 99 2.40 -0.09 17.86
CA PRO A 99 1.63 0.70 16.91
C PRO A 99 0.11 0.53 17.10
N LYS A 100 -0.64 1.64 17.01
CA LYS A 100 -2.11 1.64 17.16
C LYS A 100 -2.81 0.90 16.02
N ASN A 101 -2.22 0.93 14.82
CA ASN A 101 -2.82 0.37 13.62
C ASN A 101 -2.52 -1.14 13.53
N THR A 102 -3.56 -1.93 13.26
CA THR A 102 -3.45 -3.37 12.98
C THR A 102 -3.68 -3.62 11.50
N LEU A 103 -3.17 -4.74 10.97
CA LEU A 103 -3.46 -5.17 9.60
C LEU A 103 -4.99 -5.24 9.37
N ARG A 104 -5.72 -5.80 10.32
CA ARG A 104 -7.19 -5.84 10.30
C ARG A 104 -7.81 -4.43 10.18
N GLY A 105 -7.38 -3.47 11.00
CA GLY A 105 -7.90 -2.11 10.96
C GLY A 105 -7.62 -1.41 9.62
N ILE A 106 -6.46 -1.67 9.02
CA ILE A 106 -6.12 -1.15 7.69
C ILE A 106 -7.04 -1.75 6.62
N ILE A 107 -7.27 -3.07 6.67
CA ILE A 107 -8.18 -3.75 5.74
C ILE A 107 -9.61 -3.20 5.88
N GLU A 108 -10.08 -2.97 7.10
CA GLU A 108 -11.40 -2.36 7.36
C GLU A 108 -11.49 -0.93 6.78
N GLU A 109 -10.43 -0.13 6.90
CA GLU A 109 -10.37 1.20 6.29
C GLU A 109 -10.36 1.12 4.74
N ASP A 110 -9.61 0.18 4.17
CA ASP A 110 -9.62 -0.07 2.72
C ASP A 110 -11.01 -0.47 2.22
N MET A 111 -11.75 -1.29 2.98
CA MET A 111 -13.14 -1.66 2.67
C MET A 111 -14.06 -0.44 2.69
N LYS A 112 -13.99 0.39 3.75
CA LYS A 112 -14.81 1.60 3.87
C LYS A 112 -14.59 2.56 2.72
N ARG A 113 -13.35 2.68 2.24
CA ARG A 113 -13.02 3.55 1.09
C ARG A 113 -13.51 3.01 -0.24
N MET A 114 -13.70 1.70 -0.38
CA MET A 114 -14.28 1.11 -1.60
C MET A 114 -15.80 1.26 -1.65
N ASN A 115 -16.48 1.16 -0.50
CA ASN A 115 -17.95 1.28 -0.42
C ASN A 115 -18.46 2.73 -0.52
N ARG A 116 -17.56 3.73 -0.60
CA ARG A 116 -17.91 5.16 -0.78
C ARG A 116 -17.84 5.62 -2.24
N ASN A 117 -17.64 4.70 -3.18
CA ASN A 117 -17.74 4.94 -4.62
C ASN A 117 -19.10 4.46 -5.14
#